data_AF-A0A498M365-F1
#
_entry.id   AF-A0A498M365-F1
#
_cell.length_a   1.000
_cell.length_b   1.000
_cell.length_c   1.000
_cell.angle_alpha   90.00
_cell.angle_beta   90.00
_cell.angle_gamma   90.00
#
_symmetry.space_group_name_H-M   'P 1'
#
loop_
_entity.id
_entity.type
_entity.pdbx_description
1 polymer ?
#
loop_
_entity_poly.entity_id
_entity_poly.type
_entity_poly.pdbx_seq_one_letter_code
_entity_poly.pdbx_strand_id
1 'polypeptide(L)'
;MPKIVRPENCQPARTLWYDRKKYVTINFVVQNPKDVQVDVQDTKIILSCKDVDDNNIYNEIEFYDRVYKSPAWLLVDFDNWRDWEHEEEEGMAEYEQYVDMLNEMKNKGEPPAMDDLDDLSD
;
A
#
# COMPACT_ATOMS: atom_id res chain seq x y z
N MET A 1 -8.51 -9.70 18.66
CA MET A 1 -8.34 -11.16 18.69
C MET A 1 -8.03 -11.56 20.12
N PRO A 2 -8.54 -12.71 20.61
CA PRO A 2 -8.20 -13.17 21.95
C PRO A 2 -6.68 -13.39 22.06
N LYS A 3 -6.10 -12.97 23.18
CA LYS A 3 -4.67 -13.12 23.46
C LYS A 3 -4.34 -14.60 23.58
N ILE A 4 -3.36 -15.08 22.82
CA ILE A 4 -2.88 -16.46 22.92
C ILE A 4 -2.20 -16.62 24.29
N VAL A 5 -2.64 -17.60 25.07
CA VAL A 5 -2.05 -17.95 26.37
C VAL A 5 -1.20 -19.19 26.18
N ARG A 6 0.02 -19.17 26.72
CA ARG A 6 0.93 -20.33 26.67
C ARG A 6 0.31 -21.52 27.41
N PRO A 7 0.16 -22.70 26.78
CA PRO A 7 -0.27 -23.92 27.46
C PRO A 7 0.75 -24.39 28.50
N GLU A 8 0.30 -25.03 29.59
CA GLU A 8 1.20 -25.49 30.67
C GLU A 8 2.21 -26.54 30.20
N ASN A 9 1.76 -27.53 29.42
CA ASN A 9 2.61 -28.56 28.82
C ASN A 9 2.67 -28.33 27.31
N CYS A 10 3.73 -27.68 26.84
CA CYS A 10 3.97 -27.43 25.43
C CYS A 10 5.44 -27.65 25.04
N GLN A 11 5.67 -27.98 23.78
CA GLN A 11 7.00 -28.05 23.17
C GLN A 11 7.11 -27.11 21.96
N PRO A 12 8.30 -26.58 21.64
CA PRO A 12 8.47 -25.74 20.47
C PRO A 12 8.51 -26.56 19.18
N ALA A 13 7.90 -26.05 18.11
CA ALA A 13 8.13 -26.56 16.77
C ALA A 13 9.52 -26.20 16.29
N ARG A 14 10.13 -27.09 15.50
CA ARG A 14 11.32 -26.76 14.73
C ARG A 14 10.97 -25.62 13.76
N THR A 15 11.75 -24.55 13.81
CA THR A 15 11.48 -23.33 13.06
C THR A 15 12.63 -23.02 12.11
N LEU A 16 12.32 -22.76 10.85
CA LEU A 16 13.27 -22.33 9.82
C LEU A 16 12.92 -20.91 9.40
N TRP A 17 13.90 -20.05 9.19
CA TRP A 17 13.64 -18.67 8.78
C TRP A 17 14.68 -18.18 7.78
N TYR A 18 14.29 -17.19 7.00
CA TYR A 18 15.18 -16.42 6.13
C TYR A 18 14.60 -15.03 5.88
N ASP A 19 15.46 -14.09 5.52
CA ASP A 19 15.09 -12.72 5.22
C ASP A 19 15.14 -12.40 3.72
N ARG A 20 14.43 -11.32 3.37
CA ARG A 20 14.41 -10.64 2.09
C ARG A 20 14.37 -9.14 2.35
N LYS A 21 14.64 -8.34 1.32
CA LYS A 21 14.68 -6.87 1.41
C LYS A 21 13.43 -6.23 2.06
N LYS A 22 12.24 -6.85 1.93
CA LYS A 22 10.97 -6.28 2.40
C LYS A 22 10.19 -7.16 3.38
N TYR A 23 10.61 -8.40 3.64
CA TYR A 23 9.87 -9.34 4.49
C TYR A 23 10.78 -10.42 5.06
N VAL A 24 10.35 -11.01 6.17
CA VAL A 24 10.97 -12.19 6.78
C VAL A 24 9.98 -13.34 6.67
N THR A 25 10.47 -14.51 6.28
CA THR A 25 9.67 -15.74 6.24
C THR A 25 10.05 -16.62 7.42
N ILE A 26 9.05 -17.08 8.18
CA ILE A 26 9.21 -18.00 9.30
C ILE A 26 8.35 -19.24 9.04
N ASN A 27 8.98 -20.40 8.96
CA ASN A 27 8.34 -21.69 8.72
C ASN A 27 8.36 -22.53 10.00
N PHE A 28 7.20 -22.76 10.57
CA PHE A 28 7.01 -23.69 11.69
C PHE A 28 6.73 -25.09 11.17
N VAL A 29 7.61 -26.05 11.49
CA VAL A 29 7.50 -27.42 11.02
C VAL A 29 6.70 -28.24 12.03
N VAL A 30 5.40 -28.40 11.76
CA VAL A 30 4.46 -29.19 12.57
C VAL A 30 3.74 -30.19 11.66
N GLN A 31 3.70 -31.46 12.05
CA GLN A 31 3.01 -32.49 11.28
C GLN A 31 1.50 -32.48 11.59
N ASN A 32 0.69 -32.29 10.54
CA ASN A 32 -0.77 -32.26 10.59
C ASN A 32 -1.34 -31.37 11.71
N PRO A 33 -1.05 -30.05 11.69
CA PRO A 33 -1.40 -29.17 12.79
C PRO A 33 -2.92 -28.97 12.91
N LYS A 34 -3.42 -29.01 14.15
CA LYS A 34 -4.82 -28.71 14.51
C LYS A 34 -4.87 -27.43 15.35
N ASP A 35 -6.02 -26.77 15.38
CA ASP A 35 -6.30 -25.60 16.22
C ASP A 35 -5.23 -24.48 16.09
N VAL A 36 -4.78 -24.20 14.86
CA VAL A 36 -3.69 -23.25 14.62
C VAL A 36 -4.11 -21.83 14.97
N GLN A 37 -3.40 -21.24 15.92
CA GLN A 37 -3.52 -19.85 16.33
C GLN A 37 -2.18 -19.14 16.09
N VAL A 38 -2.24 -18.02 15.36
CA VAL A 38 -1.08 -17.18 15.10
C VAL A 38 -1.40 -15.76 15.52
N ASP A 39 -0.56 -15.17 16.37
CA ASP A 39 -0.61 -13.77 16.73
C ASP A 39 0.68 -13.08 16.28
N VAL A 40 0.54 -12.12 15.35
CA VAL A 40 1.65 -11.33 14.81
C VAL A 40 1.54 -9.93 15.39
N GLN A 41 2.47 -9.62 16.28
CA GLN A 41 2.67 -8.31 16.90
C GLN A 41 3.83 -7.59 16.20
N ASP A 42 4.03 -6.30 16.49
CA ASP A 42 5.13 -5.52 15.94
C ASP A 42 6.50 -5.98 16.47
N THR A 43 6.55 -6.48 17.72
CA THR A 43 7.80 -6.92 18.37
C THR A 43 7.98 -8.44 18.44
N LYS A 44 6.94 -9.22 18.15
CA LYS A 44 7.02 -10.68 18.24
C LYS A 44 5.96 -11.40 17.42
N ILE A 45 6.19 -12.68 17.20
CA ILE A 45 5.20 -13.63 16.68
C ILE A 45 4.99 -14.76 17.67
N ILE A 46 3.73 -15.14 17.85
CA ILE A 46 3.32 -16.28 18.66
C ILE A 46 2.58 -17.27 17.76
N LEU A 47 3.01 -18.52 17.78
CA LEU A 47 2.29 -19.66 17.24
C LEU A 47 1.86 -20.55 18.40
N SER A 48 0.60 -20.97 18.40
CA SER A 48 0.13 -22.09 19.21
C SER A 48 -0.73 -23.01 18.36
N CYS A 49 -0.51 -24.31 18.44
CA CYS A 49 -1.32 -25.33 17.78
C CYS A 49 -1.19 -26.67 18.50
N LYS A 50 -1.85 -27.70 17.96
CA LYS A 50 -1.65 -29.10 18.37
C LYS A 50 -1.09 -29.91 17.22
N ASP A 51 -0.26 -30.91 17.52
CA ASP A 51 0.22 -31.87 16.53
C ASP A 51 -0.76 -33.04 16.31
N VAL A 52 -0.30 -34.05 15.56
CA VAL A 52 -1.06 -35.28 15.28
C VAL A 52 -1.52 -36.01 16.55
N ASP A 53 -0.71 -36.00 17.60
CA ASP A 53 -0.92 -36.72 18.87
C ASP A 53 -1.60 -35.83 19.93
N ASP A 54 -2.13 -34.67 19.51
CA ASP A 54 -2.74 -33.65 20.37
C ASP A 54 -1.79 -33.07 21.42
N ASN A 55 -0.47 -33.15 21.21
CA ASN A 55 0.51 -32.45 22.02
C ASN A 55 0.44 -30.95 21.71
N ASN A 56 0.52 -30.10 22.74
CA ASN A 56 0.54 -28.67 22.50
C ASN A 56 1.90 -28.23 21.95
N ILE A 57 1.85 -27.49 20.86
CA ILE A 57 2.98 -26.82 20.25
C ILE A 57 2.87 -25.33 20.52
N TYR A 58 3.97 -24.73 20.96
CA TYR A 58 4.02 -23.30 21.24
C TYR A 58 5.38 -22.71 20.88
N ASN A 59 5.37 -21.66 20.06
CA ASN A 59 6.55 -20.86 19.75
C ASN A 59 6.24 -19.39 20.02
N GLU A 60 7.15 -18.71 20.70
CA GLU A 60 7.13 -17.27 20.89
C GLU A 60 8.50 -16.74 20.49
N ILE A 61 8.53 -15.92 19.44
CA ILE A 61 9.76 -15.43 18.84
C ILE A 61 9.70 -13.91 18.84
N GLU A 62 10.64 -13.29 19.55
CA GLU A 62 10.85 -11.85 19.54
C GLU A 62 11.60 -11.45 18.27
N PHE A 63 11.17 -10.37 17.63
CA PHE A 63 11.83 -9.83 16.46
C PHE A 63 13.02 -8.96 16.88
N TYR A 64 14.05 -8.95 16.03
CA TYR A 64 15.21 -8.07 16.22
C TYR A 64 14.83 -6.59 16.06
N ASP A 65 13.94 -6.28 15.12
CA ASP A 65 13.40 -4.95 14.86
C ASP A 65 11.89 -5.03 14.61
N ARG A 66 11.20 -3.89 14.63
CA ARG A 66 9.73 -3.84 14.46
C ARG A 66 9.31 -4.30 13.07
N VAL A 67 8.33 -5.20 13.03
CA VAL A 67 7.71 -5.66 11.80
C VAL A 67 6.35 -5.00 11.63
N TYR A 68 6.15 -4.29 10.51
CA TYR A 68 4.86 -3.72 10.18
C TYR A 68 3.96 -4.75 9.52
N LYS A 69 2.76 -4.92 10.08
CA LYS A 69 1.75 -5.84 9.57
C LYS A 69 1.04 -5.22 8.36
N SER A 70 1.47 -5.61 7.16
CA SER A 70 0.65 -5.44 5.95
C SER A 70 -0.05 -6.77 5.65
N PRO A 71 -1.36 -6.79 5.33
CA PRO A 71 -2.01 -8.00 4.86
C PRO A 71 -1.35 -8.46 3.55
N ALA A 72 -0.92 -9.72 3.47
CA ALA A 72 -0.28 -10.25 2.26
C ALA A 72 -1.17 -10.19 1.01
N TRP A 73 -2.51 -10.12 1.18
CA TRP A 73 -3.48 -9.98 0.10
C TRP A 73 -3.75 -8.53 -0.32
N LEU A 74 -3.23 -7.55 0.44
CA LEU A 74 -3.38 -6.14 0.15
C LEU A 74 -2.04 -5.60 -0.35
N LEU A 75 -1.96 -5.35 -1.66
CA LEU A 75 -0.79 -4.81 -2.32
C LEU A 75 -1.05 -3.36 -2.72
N VAL A 76 0.01 -2.56 -2.74
CA VAL A 76 -0.06 -1.21 -3.31
C VAL A 76 -0.07 -1.34 -4.83
N ASP A 77 -1.10 -0.78 -5.45
CA ASP A 77 -1.14 -0.56 -6.89
C ASP A 77 -0.30 0.69 -7.20
N PHE A 78 0.92 0.48 -7.67
CA PHE A 78 1.82 1.57 -8.05
C PHE A 78 1.48 2.18 -9.41
N ASP A 79 0.70 1.49 -10.25
CA ASP A 79 0.31 2.00 -11.57
C ASP A 79 -0.78 3.08 -11.44
N ASN A 80 -1.62 2.97 -10.41
CA ASN A 80 -2.66 3.94 -10.10
C ASN A 80 -2.36 4.80 -8.85
N TRP A 81 -1.17 4.66 -8.25
CA TRP A 81 -0.77 5.49 -7.12
C TRP A 81 -0.56 6.93 -7.58
N ARG A 82 -1.16 7.88 -6.88
CA ARG A 82 -1.05 9.31 -7.18
C ARG A 82 -0.58 10.03 -5.93
N ASP A 83 0.41 10.91 -6.09
CA ASP A 83 0.92 11.73 -4.99
C ASP A 83 0.14 13.05 -4.95
N TRP A 84 -0.95 13.06 -4.18
CA TRP A 84 -1.90 14.17 -4.18
C TRP A 84 -1.32 15.43 -3.52
N GLU A 85 -0.25 15.32 -2.71
CA GLU A 85 0.33 16.47 -1.99
C GLU A 85 1.06 17.45 -2.93
N HIS A 86 1.42 17.04 -4.15
CA HIS A 86 2.13 17.87 -5.11
C HIS A 86 1.26 18.34 -6.30
N GLU A 87 -0.01 17.93 -6.38
CA GLU A 87 -0.87 18.28 -7.53
C GLU A 87 -1.51 19.67 -7.45
N GLU A 88 -1.66 20.26 -6.26
CA GLU A 88 -2.17 21.63 -6.14
C GLU A 88 -1.22 22.64 -6.82
N GLU A 89 0.07 22.35 -6.95
CA GLU A 89 1.04 23.26 -7.55
C GLU A 89 1.03 23.21 -9.10
N GLU A 90 0.87 22.02 -9.69
CA GLU A 90 0.83 21.86 -11.15
C GLU A 90 -0.51 22.30 -11.76
N GLY A 91 -1.65 22.03 -11.09
CA GLY A 91 -2.97 22.44 -11.59
C GLY A 91 -3.17 23.96 -11.58
N MET A 92 -2.49 24.68 -10.69
CA MET A 92 -2.56 26.14 -10.60
C MET A 92 -1.88 26.81 -11.80
N ALA A 93 -0.76 26.27 -12.28
CA ALA A 93 -0.08 26.78 -13.48
C ALA A 93 -0.93 26.63 -14.75
N GLU A 94 -1.67 25.51 -14.90
CA GLU A 94 -2.60 25.32 -16.03
C GLU A 94 -3.79 26.28 -15.96
N TYR A 95 -4.33 26.50 -14.75
CA TYR A 95 -5.43 27.44 -14.53
C TYR A 95 -5.02 28.89 -14.83
N GLU A 96 -3.83 29.31 -14.40
CA GLU A 96 -3.28 30.64 -14.72
C GLU A 96 -3.14 30.86 -16.23
N GLN A 97 -2.57 29.89 -16.96
CA GLN A 97 -2.44 29.96 -18.42
C GLN A 97 -3.79 30.06 -19.14
N TYR A 98 -4.80 29.34 -18.67
CA TYR A 98 -6.16 29.40 -19.21
C TYR A 98 -6.82 30.77 -18.99
N VAL A 99 -6.63 31.35 -17.79
CA VAL A 99 -7.15 32.68 -17.45
C VAL A 99 -6.48 33.77 -18.29
N ASP A 100 -5.18 33.67 -18.52
CA ASP A 100 -4.43 34.61 -19.38
C ASP A 100 -4.94 34.57 -20.82
N MET A 101 -5.15 33.37 -21.38
CA MET A 101 -5.73 33.20 -22.73
C MET A 101 -7.13 33.84 -22.85
N LEU A 102 -7.98 33.68 -21.84
CA LEU A 102 -9.32 34.29 -21.81
C LEU A 102 -9.26 35.82 -21.74
N ASN A 103 -8.32 36.37 -20.97
CA ASN A 103 -8.11 37.81 -20.86
C ASN A 103 -7.57 38.41 -22.17
N GLU A 104 -6.67 37.70 -22.87
CA GLU A 104 -6.19 38.11 -24.19
C GLU A 104 -7.31 38.12 -25.24
N MET A 105 -8.19 37.12 -25.22
CA MET A 105 -9.33 37.03 -26.15
C MET A 105 -10.40 38.10 -25.90
N LYS A 106 -10.51 38.65 -24.68
CA LYS A 106 -11.43 39.75 -24.36
C LYS A 106 -11.08 41.08 -25.04
N ASN A 107 -9.83 41.27 -25.49
CA ASN A 107 -9.33 42.54 -26.01
C ASN A 107 -9.25 42.62 -27.55
N LYS A 108 -9.84 41.68 -28.29
CA LYS A 108 -10.00 41.86 -29.73
C LYS A 108 -11.13 42.85 -29.96
N GLY A 109 -10.79 43.98 -30.59
CA GLY A 109 -11.71 45.08 -30.90
C GLY A 109 -12.89 44.65 -31.79
N GLU A 110 -13.63 45.62 -32.33
CA GLU A 110 -14.83 45.33 -33.11
C GLU A 110 -14.58 44.26 -34.19
N PRO A 111 -15.47 43.25 -34.32
CA PRO A 111 -15.36 42.24 -35.36
C PRO A 111 -15.18 42.91 -36.73
N PRO A 112 -14.27 42.44 -37.58
CA PRO A 112 -14.04 43.04 -38.90
C PRO A 112 -15.35 43.09 -39.69
N ALA A 113 -15.62 44.25 -40.30
CA ALA A 113 -16.78 44.44 -41.16
C ALA A 113 -16.55 43.76 -42.52
N MET A 114 -17.62 43.25 -43.12
CA MET A 114 -17.60 42.56 -44.43
C MET A 114 -17.48 43.52 -45.64
N ASP A 115 -17.09 44.78 -45.42
CA ASP A 115 -17.08 45.83 -46.44
C ASP A 115 -15.76 45.90 -47.25
N ASP A 116 -14.77 45.06 -46.91
CA ASP A 116 -13.40 45.15 -47.44
C ASP A 116 -13.14 44.23 -48.66
N LEU A 117 -14.18 43.62 -49.25
CA LEU A 117 -14.04 42.56 -50.25
C LEU A 117 -14.21 42.98 -51.72
N ASP A 118 -14.38 44.27 -52.00
CA ASP A 118 -14.70 44.75 -53.36
C ASP A 118 -13.48 45.19 -54.22
N ASP A 119 -12.23 45.11 -53.71
CA ASP A 119 -11.04 45.65 -54.39
C ASP A 119 -10.12 44.63 -55.09
N LEU A 120 -10.63 43.43 -55.43
CA LEU A 120 -9.88 42.44 -56.24
C LEU A 120 -10.58 42.16 -57.59
N SER A 121 -10.67 43.18 -58.43
CA SER A 121 -10.83 43.00 -59.88
C SER A 121 -9.74 43.75 -60.65
N ASP A 122 -8.70 43.01 -61.06
CA ASP A 122 -7.96 43.16 -62.32
C ASP A 122 -7.21 41.85 -62.64
#